data_AF-A0A5C7QWY5-F1
#
_entry.id   AF-A0A5C7QWY5-F1
#
_cell.length_a   1.000
_cell.length_b   1.000
_cell.length_c   1.000
_cell.angle_alpha   90.00
_cell.angle_beta   90.00
_cell.angle_gamma   90.00
#
_symmetry.space_group_name_H-M   'P 1'
#
loop_
_entity.id
_entity.type
_entity.pdbx_description
1 polymer ?
#
loop_
_entity_poly.entity_id
_entity_poly.type
_entity_poly.pdbx_seq_one_letter_code
_entity_poly.pdbx_strand_id
1 'polypeptide(L)'
;MIAVMYGSEMSREPGAIHLGAIDNEDAGFGVDLSIGRASAQGDWRFTYGYARTDVDAVLSAFSQDNIGIATNYRLHAMTVEYTPFPKTALSAIWYHYRPNDPEFAGSNAAGDWQNRFRLYFQASF
;
A
#
# COMPACT_ATOMS: atom_id res chain seq x y z
N MET A 1 11.00 -7.18 11.38
CA MET A 1 11.34 -7.29 9.95
C MET A 1 11.12 -5.94 9.31
N ILE A 2 12.07 -5.46 8.52
CA ILE A 2 11.93 -4.23 7.72
C ILE A 2 11.94 -4.67 6.26
N ALA A 3 10.88 -4.35 5.51
CA ALA A 3 10.86 -4.51 4.07
C ALA A 3 10.82 -3.10 3.45
N VAL A 4 11.78 -2.80 2.58
CA VAL A 4 11.82 -1.54 1.81
C VAL A 4 11.74 -1.92 0.34
N MET A 5 10.78 -1.35 -0.37
CA MET A 5 10.62 -1.57 -1.81
C MET A 5 10.57 -0.22 -2.53
N TYR A 6 11.31 -0.12 -3.63
CA TYR A 6 11.45 1.08 -4.45
C TYR A 6 11.23 0.70 -5.91
N GLY A 7 10.44 1.49 -6.64
CA GLY A 7 10.25 1.35 -8.07
C GLY A 7 10.23 2.72 -8.75
N SER A 8 10.97 2.84 -9.85
CA SER A 8 10.89 3.98 -10.77
C SER A 8 11.07 3.46 -12.20
N GLU A 9 10.21 3.88 -13.12
CA GLU A 9 10.47 3.72 -14.56
C GLU A 9 11.21 4.96 -15.06
N MET A 10 12.49 4.81 -15.40
CA MET A 10 13.23 5.88 -16.07
C MET A 10 13.05 5.73 -17.59
N SER A 11 11.91 6.19 -18.11
CA SER A 11 11.73 6.32 -19.55
C SER A 11 12.54 7.51 -20.06
N ARG A 12 13.79 7.26 -20.47
CA ARG A 12 14.57 8.20 -21.30
C ARG A 12 14.61 7.67 -22.73
N GLU A 13 13.49 7.75 -23.43
CA GLU A 13 13.49 7.71 -24.90
C GLU A 13 13.18 9.12 -25.47
N PRO A 14 14.13 9.76 -26.18
CA PRO A 14 13.85 10.99 -26.89
C PRO A 14 13.04 10.65 -28.16
N GLY A 15 11.71 10.58 -28.03
CA GLY A 15 10.85 10.41 -29.22
C GLY A 15 9.42 9.95 -28.99
N ALA A 16 9.09 9.40 -27.82
CA ALA A 16 7.72 9.01 -27.53
C ALA A 16 6.96 10.15 -26.83
N ILE A 17 6.22 10.94 -27.60
CA ILE A 17 5.23 11.88 -27.07
C ILE A 17 4.07 11.08 -26.43
N HIS A 18 4.20 10.75 -25.15
CA HIS A 18 3.05 10.46 -24.29
C HIS A 18 2.42 11.80 -23.92
N LEU A 19 1.44 12.27 -24.70
CA LEU A 19 0.76 13.57 -24.57
C LEU A 19 -0.02 13.77 -23.25
N GLY A 20 0.21 12.93 -22.24
CA GLY A 20 -0.44 13.01 -20.93
C GLY A 20 0.42 12.55 -19.75
N ALA A 21 1.71 12.21 -19.95
CA ALA A 21 2.61 11.91 -18.84
C ALA A 21 3.17 13.21 -18.24
N ILE A 22 3.08 13.35 -16.92
CA ILE A 22 3.59 14.50 -16.19
C ILE A 22 5.05 14.22 -15.83
N ASP A 23 5.96 15.10 -16.26
CA ASP A 23 7.39 14.92 -16.03
C ASP A 23 7.72 14.76 -14.52
N ASN A 24 8.35 13.64 -14.16
CA ASN A 24 8.78 13.25 -12.80
C ASN A 24 7.68 12.74 -11.85
N GLU A 25 6.55 12.23 -12.36
CA GLU A 25 5.50 11.58 -11.55
C GLU A 25 5.47 10.04 -11.70
N ASP A 26 6.63 9.41 -11.96
CA ASP A 26 6.73 7.98 -12.33
C ASP A 26 7.25 7.07 -11.21
N ALA A 27 7.30 7.56 -9.97
CA ALA A 27 7.94 6.86 -8.85
C ALA A 27 6.97 6.35 -7.79
N GLY A 28 7.38 5.31 -7.07
CA GLY A 28 6.72 4.89 -5.85
C GLY A 28 7.63 4.10 -4.92
N PHE A 29 7.28 4.13 -3.65
CA PHE A 29 8.00 3.41 -2.62
C PHE A 29 7.09 2.98 -1.49
N GLY A 30 7.54 1.97 -0.76
CA GLY A 30 6.87 1.48 0.43
C GLY A 30 7.85 0.95 1.45
N VAL A 31 7.51 1.08 2.72
CA VAL A 31 8.25 0.53 3.84
C VAL A 31 7.30 -0.07 4.85
N ASP A 32 7.61 -1.29 5.29
CA ASP A 32 6.90 -1.96 6.36
C ASP A 32 7.84 -2.27 7.52
N LEU A 33 7.36 -2.00 8.74
CA LEU A 33 7.99 -2.41 9.98
C LEU A 33 7.06 -3.38 10.71
N SER A 34 7.54 -4.61 10.92
CA SER A 34 6.83 -5.60 11.76
C SER A 34 7.57 -5.93 13.04
N ILE A 35 6.81 -6.04 14.13
CA ILE A 35 7.24 -6.55 15.43
C ILE A 35 6.32 -7.69 15.90
N GLY A 36 6.88 -8.66 16.63
CA GLY A 36 6.16 -9.82 17.12
C GLY A 36 6.22 -11.03 16.17
N ARG A 37 5.33 -11.99 16.39
CA ARG A 37 5.27 -13.27 15.66
C ARG A 37 3.82 -13.62 15.36
N ALA A 38 3.57 -14.55 14.44
CA ALA A 38 2.23 -15.07 14.13
C ALA A 38 2.34 -16.55 13.73
N SER A 39 3.18 -17.30 14.45
CA SER A 39 3.62 -18.65 14.08
C SER A 39 3.09 -19.75 15.00
N ALA A 40 2.80 -19.40 16.24
CA ALA A 40 2.35 -20.30 17.29
C ALA A 40 1.09 -19.74 17.97
N GLN A 41 0.35 -20.62 18.64
CA GLN A 41 -0.81 -20.22 19.40
C GLN A 41 -0.47 -19.10 20.41
N GLY A 42 -1.30 -18.07 20.45
CA GLY A 42 -1.14 -16.92 21.33
C GLY A 42 -0.18 -15.86 20.80
N ASP A 43 0.49 -16.09 19.68
CA ASP A 43 1.37 -15.10 19.06
C ASP A 43 0.59 -13.87 18.59
N TRP A 44 1.22 -12.70 18.75
CA TRP A 44 0.78 -11.41 18.23
C TRP A 44 1.83 -10.80 17.32
N ARG A 45 1.39 -10.24 16.20
CA ARG A 45 2.23 -9.45 15.28
C ARG A 45 1.57 -8.11 14.99
N PHE A 46 2.38 -7.07 14.98
CA PHE A 46 1.99 -5.73 14.59
C PHE A 46 2.84 -5.29 13.42
N THR A 47 2.20 -4.74 12.39
CA THR A 47 2.90 -4.18 11.24
C THR A 47 2.38 -2.77 10.97
N TYR A 48 3.31 -1.84 10.78
CA TYR A 48 3.02 -0.50 10.25
C TYR A 48 3.70 -0.34 8.90
N GLY A 49 2.90 0.04 7.90
CA GLY A 49 3.33 0.30 6.55
C GLY A 49 3.11 1.75 6.15
N TYR A 50 4.06 2.33 5.43
CA TYR A 50 3.88 3.57 4.70
C TYR A 50 4.18 3.33 3.23
N ALA A 51 3.30 3.82 2.35
CA ALA A 51 3.52 3.76 0.91
C ALA A 51 3.12 5.07 0.25
N ARG A 52 3.82 5.41 -0.84
CA ARG A 52 3.50 6.51 -1.75
C ARG A 52 3.70 6.07 -3.19
N THR A 53 2.79 6.51 -4.05
CA THR A 53 2.89 6.41 -5.50
C THR A 53 2.55 7.76 -6.12
N ASP A 54 3.34 8.16 -7.11
CA ASP A 54 3.12 9.36 -7.90
C ASP A 54 2.06 9.10 -8.99
N VAL A 55 1.69 10.11 -9.78
CA VAL A 55 0.52 10.01 -10.68
C VAL A 55 0.67 8.94 -11.77
N ASP A 56 1.83 8.90 -12.42
CA ASP A 56 2.10 8.04 -13.58
C ASP A 56 2.92 6.80 -13.23
N ALA A 57 3.06 6.51 -11.92
CA ALA A 57 3.85 5.39 -11.44
C ALA A 57 3.30 4.02 -11.91
N VAL A 58 4.00 3.39 -12.86
CA VAL A 58 3.70 2.03 -13.32
C VAL A 58 4.32 1.02 -12.37
N LEU A 59 3.57 0.66 -11.33
CA LEU A 59 4.06 -0.20 -10.28
C LEU A 59 3.38 -1.57 -10.31
N SER A 60 3.94 -2.50 -11.07
CA SER A 60 3.49 -3.90 -11.06
C SER A 60 3.53 -4.52 -9.65
N ALA A 61 4.44 -4.08 -8.79
CA ALA A 61 4.59 -4.53 -7.40
C ALA A 61 3.68 -3.78 -6.38
N PHE A 62 3.11 -2.63 -6.73
CA PHE A 62 2.28 -1.81 -5.83
C PHE A 62 0.82 -1.72 -6.29
N SER A 63 0.39 -2.62 -7.17
CA SER A 63 -1.03 -2.77 -7.54
C SER A 63 -1.84 -3.14 -6.29
N GLN A 64 -2.27 -2.11 -5.56
CA GLN A 64 -3.08 -2.22 -4.36
C GLN A 64 -4.54 -2.22 -4.78
N ASP A 65 -5.13 -3.40 -4.95
CA ASP A 65 -6.59 -3.59 -5.03
C ASP A 65 -7.30 -3.38 -3.67
N ASN A 66 -6.49 -3.15 -2.63
CA ASN A 66 -6.90 -3.07 -1.25
C ASN A 66 -7.40 -1.68 -0.83
N ILE A 67 -7.22 -0.65 -1.65
CA ILE A 67 -7.82 0.69 -1.49
C ILE A 67 -8.43 1.14 -2.84
N GLY A 68 -9.25 2.19 -2.83
CA GLY A 68 -9.94 2.65 -4.06
C GLY A 68 -9.05 3.41 -5.05
N ILE A 69 -7.74 3.48 -4.82
CA ILE A 69 -6.79 4.31 -5.57
C ILE A 69 -5.58 3.45 -5.97
N ALA A 70 -5.32 3.31 -7.27
CA ALA A 70 -4.24 2.45 -7.78
C ALA A 70 -2.88 3.15 -7.86
N THR A 71 -2.87 4.44 -8.18
CA THR A 71 -1.69 5.31 -8.32
C THR A 71 -2.05 6.72 -7.81
N ASN A 72 -1.12 7.65 -7.66
CA ASN A 72 -1.39 8.95 -7.02
C ASN A 72 -1.93 8.79 -5.58
N TYR A 73 -1.23 8.06 -4.70
CA TYR A 73 -1.66 7.94 -3.31
C TYR A 73 -0.52 8.05 -2.32
N ARG A 74 -0.88 8.44 -1.09
CA ARG A 74 -0.10 8.17 0.11
C ARG A 74 -0.96 7.41 1.10
N LEU A 75 -0.37 6.41 1.74
CA LEU A 75 -1.07 5.42 2.53
C LEU A 75 -0.29 5.08 3.80
N HIS A 76 -1.00 5.04 4.92
CA HIS A 76 -0.58 4.40 6.15
C HIS A 76 -1.41 3.13 6.35
N ALA A 77 -0.76 2.00 6.57
CA ALA A 77 -1.41 0.74 6.88
C ALA A 77 -1.01 0.27 8.28
N MET A 78 -1.98 -0.07 9.11
CA MET A 78 -1.75 -0.69 10.42
C MET A 78 -2.39 -2.06 10.42
N THR A 79 -1.59 -3.10 10.68
CA THR A 79 -2.03 -4.48 10.73
C THR A 79 -1.78 -5.06 12.11
N VAL A 80 -2.80 -5.73 12.65
CA VAL A 80 -2.71 -6.53 13.86
C VAL A 80 -3.08 -7.95 13.50
N GLU A 81 -2.21 -8.90 13.84
CA GLU A 81 -2.41 -10.32 13.63
C GLU A 81 -2.34 -11.07 14.95
N TYR A 82 -3.24 -12.04 15.11
CA TYR A 82 -3.31 -12.93 16.25
C TYR A 82 -3.49 -14.38 15.79
N THR A 83 -2.77 -15.30 16.42
CA THR A 83 -2.87 -16.75 16.14
C THR A 83 -3.66 -17.43 17.27
N PRO A 84 -4.99 -17.53 17.20
CA PRO A 84 -5.80 -18.08 18.30
C PRO A 84 -5.58 -19.58 18.52
N PHE A 85 -5.35 -20.33 17.44
CA PHE A 85 -5.07 -21.76 17.43
C PHE A 85 -4.01 -22.11 16.37
N PRO A 86 -3.34 -23.28 16.45
CA PRO A 86 -2.47 -23.74 15.39
C PRO A 86 -3.16 -23.72 14.02
N LYS A 87 -2.43 -23.30 12.98
CA LYS A 87 -2.93 -23.17 11.59
C LYS A 87 -4.11 -22.21 11.41
N THR A 88 -4.27 -21.24 12.30
CA THR A 88 -5.27 -20.17 12.15
C THR A 88 -4.65 -18.80 12.31
N ALA A 89 -5.24 -17.79 11.67
CA ALA A 89 -4.87 -16.40 11.86
C ALA A 89 -6.11 -15.51 11.84
N LEU A 90 -6.17 -14.58 12.78
CA LEU A 90 -7.09 -13.45 12.78
C LEU A 90 -6.27 -12.20 12.45
N SER A 91 -6.63 -11.47 11.41
CA SER A 91 -5.96 -10.24 11.02
C SER A 91 -6.94 -9.09 10.89
N ALA A 92 -6.58 -7.95 11.44
CA ALA A 92 -7.28 -6.69 11.24
C ALA A 92 -6.33 -5.69 10.62
N ILE A 93 -6.78 -5.00 9.57
CA ILE A 93 -5.99 -3.99 8.87
C ILE A 93 -6.78 -2.69 8.76
N TRP A 94 -6.18 -1.60 9.19
CA TRP A 94 -6.67 -0.25 8.98
C TRP A 94 -5.78 0.47 7.97
N TYR A 95 -6.40 0.97 6.90
CA TYR A 95 -5.77 1.82 5.89
C TYR A 95 -6.25 3.25 6.10
N HIS A 96 -5.31 4.18 6.17
CA HIS A 96 -5.54 5.63 6.17
C HIS A 96 -4.82 6.21 4.95
N TYR A 97 -5.57 6.65 3.94
CA TYR A 97 -5.01 7.01 2.65
C TYR A 97 -5.69 8.23 2.03
N ARG A 98 -5.00 8.88 1.09
CA ARG A 98 -5.55 9.96 0.27
C ARG A 98 -4.76 10.10 -1.03
N PRO A 99 -5.30 10.85 -2.02
CA PRO A 99 -4.52 11.31 -3.15
C PRO A 99 -3.21 11.98 -2.71
N ASN A 100 -2.11 11.64 -3.40
CA ASN A 100 -0.81 12.24 -3.17
C ASN A 100 -0.81 13.69 -3.69
N ASP A 101 -1.20 13.84 -4.95
CA ASP A 101 -1.50 15.09 -5.61
C ASP A 101 -3.03 15.28 -5.76
N PRO A 102 -3.61 16.33 -5.14
CA PRO A 102 -5.04 16.63 -5.24
C PRO A 102 -5.49 17.04 -6.65
N GLU A 103 -4.61 17.61 -7.48
CA GLU A 103 -4.93 18.04 -8.84
C GLU A 103 -5.33 16.84 -9.72
N PHE A 104 -4.69 15.70 -9.48
CA PHE A 104 -4.90 14.45 -10.21
C PHE A 104 -5.75 13.44 -9.43
N ALA A 105 -6.56 13.90 -8.46
CA ALA A 105 -7.38 13.02 -7.63
C ALA A 105 -8.54 12.36 -8.40
N GLY A 106 -8.95 12.92 -9.55
CA GLY A 106 -10.10 12.45 -10.32
C GLY A 106 -11.39 12.48 -9.50
N SER A 107 -12.09 11.34 -9.40
CA SER A 107 -13.30 11.19 -8.58
C SER A 107 -13.03 10.94 -7.09
N ASN A 108 -11.76 10.80 -6.68
CA ASN A 108 -11.38 10.61 -5.29
C ASN A 108 -11.45 11.93 -4.51
N ALA A 109 -11.63 11.84 -3.18
CA ALA A 109 -11.60 13.01 -2.31
C ALA A 109 -10.18 13.62 -2.28
N ALA A 110 -9.97 14.72 -3.01
CA ALA A 110 -8.66 15.31 -3.27
C ALA A 110 -7.91 15.79 -2.01
N GLY A 111 -8.63 16.32 -1.02
CA GLY A 111 -8.04 16.86 0.20
C GLY A 111 -8.11 15.94 1.42
N ASP A 112 -9.11 15.05 1.45
CA ASP A 112 -9.50 14.36 2.67
C ASP A 112 -8.88 12.98 2.78
N TRP A 113 -8.54 12.62 4.02
CA TRP A 113 -8.12 11.27 4.33
C TRP A 113 -9.31 10.33 4.36
N GLN A 114 -9.18 9.25 3.63
CA GLN A 114 -10.10 8.13 3.59
C GLN A 114 -9.61 7.01 4.51
N ASN A 115 -10.55 6.21 5.00
CA ASN A 115 -10.27 5.09 5.87
C ASN A 115 -10.91 3.82 5.33
N ARG A 116 -10.18 2.71 5.38
CA ARG A 116 -10.74 1.38 5.09
C ARG A 116 -10.31 0.42 6.19
N PHE A 117 -11.27 -0.31 6.75
CA PHE A 117 -11.00 -1.36 7.72
C PHE A 117 -11.27 -2.71 7.08
N ARG A 118 -10.42 -3.70 7.36
CA ARG A 118 -10.53 -5.06 6.84
C ARG A 118 -10.27 -6.05 7.97
N LEU A 119 -11.04 -7.12 7.98
CA LEU A 119 -10.94 -8.22 8.94
C LEU A 119 -10.85 -9.53 8.16
N TYR A 120 -9.90 -10.37 8.57
CA TYR A 120 -9.64 -11.68 7.97
C TYR A 120 -9.61 -12.72 9.05
N PHE A 121 -10.23 -13.84 8.75
CA PHE A 121 -9.98 -15.09 9.44
C PHE A 121 -9.47 -16.09 8.41
N GLN A 122 -8.30 -16.66 8.67
CA GLN A 122 -7.70 -17.70 7.85
C GLN A 122 -7.59 -18.98 8.67
N ALA A 123 -7.94 -20.10 8.05
CA ALA A 123 -7.66 -21.44 8.54
C ALA A 123 -6.96 -22.24 7.45
N SER A 124 -5.95 -23.02 7.82
CA SER A 124 -5.19 -23.88 6.92
C SER A 124 -5.27 -25.34 7.39
N PHE A 125 -5.39 -26.28 6.46
CA PHE A 125 -5.66 -27.70 6.74
C PHE A 125 -4.39 -28.53 6.55
#